data_AF-A0A212CUK3-F1
#
_entry.id   AF-A0A212CUK3-F1
#
_cell.length_a   1.000
_cell.length_b   1.000
_cell.length_c   1.000
_cell.angle_alpha   90.00
_cell.angle_beta   90.00
_cell.angle_gamma   90.00
#
_symmetry.space_group_name_H-M   'P 1'
#
loop_
_entity.id
_entity.type
_entity.pdbx_description
1 polymer ?
#
loop_
_entity_poly.entity_id
_entity_poly.type
_entity_poly.pdbx_seq_one_letter_code
_entity_poly.pdbx_strand_id
1 'polypeptide(L)'
;MGGGQRGQEQEEEAAPPRGWASSIELEGPDLKQSVMVTALDGDFSEDNRNKCRIATAPLIEAVENLTAFASNPEFVSIPAQISSEGSQAQEPILVSAKTMLESSSYLIRTARSLAINPKDPPTWSVLAGHSHTVSDSIKSLITSIRDKAPGQRECDFSIDSINRCIRDIEQASLAAVSQSLATRDDISVEALQEQLTSVVQEIGHLIDPIATAARGEAAQLGHKVTQLASYFEPLILAAVGVASKILDHQQQMTVLDQTKTLAESALQMLYAAKEGGGNPKVQLRMLRTHLGH
;
A
#
# COMPACT_ATOMS: atom_id res chain seq x y z
N MET A 1 -14.10 11.83 -52.49
CA MET A 1 -13.00 10.85 -52.33
C MET A 1 -12.39 11.06 -50.95
N GLY A 2 -12.18 9.98 -50.19
CA GLY A 2 -11.38 9.99 -48.97
C GLY A 2 -12.14 10.17 -47.66
N GLY A 3 -12.82 9.12 -47.20
CA GLY A 3 -13.20 8.99 -45.78
C GLY A 3 -11.98 8.55 -44.96
N GLY A 4 -11.74 9.22 -43.83
CA GLY A 4 -10.70 8.86 -42.86
C GLY A 4 -11.33 8.21 -41.63
N GLN A 5 -11.02 6.94 -41.40
CA GLN A 5 -11.52 6.10 -40.33
C GLN A 5 -11.04 6.56 -38.95
N ARG A 6 -11.94 6.62 -37.97
CA ARG A 6 -11.60 6.56 -36.55
C ARG A 6 -11.13 5.14 -36.27
N GLY A 7 -9.89 4.98 -35.81
CA GLY A 7 -9.41 3.74 -35.21
C GLY A 7 -10.18 3.49 -33.92
N GLN A 8 -11.03 2.46 -33.93
CA GLN A 8 -11.47 1.79 -32.73
C GLN A 8 -10.37 0.79 -32.37
N GLU A 9 -9.69 0.99 -31.23
CA GLU A 9 -8.97 -0.09 -30.56
C GLU A 9 -10.03 -1.10 -30.12
N GLN A 10 -10.13 -2.21 -30.85
CA GLN A 10 -10.87 -3.38 -30.41
C GLN A 10 -10.02 -4.06 -29.33
N GLU A 11 -10.55 -4.14 -28.10
CA GLU A 11 -10.14 -5.19 -27.17
C GLU A 11 -10.34 -6.52 -27.89
N GLU A 12 -9.23 -7.15 -28.26
CA GLU A 12 -9.21 -8.52 -28.76
C GLU A 12 -9.53 -9.44 -27.57
N GLU A 13 -10.82 -9.60 -27.29
CA GLU A 13 -11.34 -10.69 -26.47
C GLU A 13 -10.86 -11.98 -27.15
N ALA A 14 -9.84 -12.62 -26.54
CA ALA A 14 -9.25 -13.84 -27.05
C ALA A 14 -10.35 -14.89 -27.20
N ALA A 15 -10.81 -15.08 -28.45
CA ALA A 15 -11.80 -16.07 -28.77
C ALA A 15 -11.28 -17.44 -28.28
N PRO A 16 -12.10 -18.22 -27.54
CA PRO A 16 -11.67 -19.53 -27.09
C PRO A 16 -11.27 -20.36 -28.32
N PRO A 17 -10.19 -21.16 -28.24
CA PRO A 17 -9.67 -21.89 -29.38
C PRO A 17 -10.80 -22.69 -30.04
N ARG A 18 -10.98 -22.48 -31.35
CA ARG A 18 -12.00 -23.15 -32.17
C ARG A 18 -11.78 -24.66 -32.05
N GLY A 19 -12.59 -25.28 -31.21
CA GLY A 19 -12.47 -26.66 -30.76
C GLY A 19 -13.14 -26.92 -29.41
N TRP A 20 -13.36 -25.88 -28.60
CA TRP A 20 -13.95 -26.05 -27.25
C TRP A 20 -15.49 -26.03 -27.21
N ALA A 21 -16.16 -25.57 -28.27
CA ALA A 21 -17.62 -25.37 -28.27
C ALA A 21 -18.43 -26.44 -29.03
N SER A 22 -17.82 -27.55 -29.46
CA SER A 22 -18.50 -28.56 -30.30
C SER A 22 -18.45 -29.99 -29.76
N SER A 23 -18.25 -30.20 -28.45
CA SER A 23 -18.26 -31.57 -27.89
C SER A 23 -18.96 -31.70 -26.53
N ILE A 24 -19.97 -30.87 -26.26
CA ILE A 24 -20.98 -31.22 -25.24
C ILE A 24 -22.25 -31.69 -25.95
N GLU A 25 -22.09 -32.60 -26.91
CA GLU A 25 -23.12 -33.61 -27.14
C GLU A 25 -22.96 -34.61 -25.98
N LEU A 26 -23.93 -34.62 -25.07
CA LEU A 26 -24.02 -35.56 -23.95
C LEU A 26 -24.39 -36.97 -24.46
N GLU A 27 -23.57 -37.54 -25.34
CA GLU A 27 -23.62 -38.94 -25.72
C GLU A 27 -22.36 -39.62 -25.18
N GLY A 28 -22.39 -40.01 -23.91
CA GLY A 28 -21.25 -40.58 -23.20
C GLY A 28 -21.59 -40.99 -21.76
N PRO A 29 -20.66 -41.69 -21.06
CA PRO A 29 -20.85 -42.54 -19.87
C PRO A 29 -21.52 -41.90 -18.61
N ASP A 30 -21.82 -40.61 -18.61
CA ASP A 30 -22.42 -39.88 -17.48
C ASP A 30 -23.85 -40.32 -17.15
N LEU A 31 -24.62 -40.82 -18.14
CA LEU A 31 -25.93 -41.43 -17.89
C LEU A 31 -25.83 -42.73 -17.06
N LYS A 32 -24.69 -43.45 -17.11
CA LYS A 32 -24.54 -44.74 -16.40
C LYS A 32 -24.24 -44.57 -14.92
N GLN A 33 -23.54 -43.51 -14.51
CA GLN A 33 -23.18 -43.30 -13.10
C GLN A 33 -24.37 -42.82 -12.25
N SER A 34 -25.19 -41.89 -12.78
CA SER A 34 -26.42 -41.44 -12.11
C SER A 34 -27.44 -42.59 -11.93
N VAL A 35 -27.56 -43.47 -12.94
CA VAL A 35 -28.45 -44.64 -12.93
C VAL A 35 -27.98 -45.74 -11.95
N MET A 36 -26.68 -45.89 -11.67
CA MET A 36 -26.18 -46.90 -10.73
C MET A 36 -26.35 -46.52 -9.26
N VAL A 37 -26.21 -45.23 -8.92
CA VAL A 37 -26.44 -44.75 -7.55
C VAL A 37 -27.92 -44.86 -7.18
N THR A 38 -28.83 -44.56 -8.12
CA THR A 38 -30.27 -44.80 -7.94
C THR A 38 -30.63 -46.30 -7.91
N ALA A 39 -29.89 -47.17 -8.61
CA ALA A 39 -30.10 -48.62 -8.56
C ALA A 39 -29.72 -49.26 -7.20
N LEU A 40 -28.71 -48.71 -6.50
CA LEU A 40 -28.33 -49.13 -5.14
C LEU A 40 -29.37 -48.75 -4.08
N ASP A 41 -30.16 -47.69 -4.33
CA ASP A 41 -31.23 -47.22 -3.45
C ASP A 41 -32.51 -48.08 -3.58
N GLY A 42 -32.70 -48.73 -4.74
CA GLY A 42 -33.83 -49.62 -5.03
C GLY A 42 -33.56 -51.12 -4.85
N ASP A 43 -32.34 -51.60 -5.09
CA ASP A 43 -31.92 -53.00 -4.93
C ASP A 43 -30.47 -53.12 -4.44
N PHE A 44 -30.33 -53.40 -3.14
CA PHE A 44 -29.06 -53.47 -2.44
C PHE A 44 -28.40 -54.85 -2.58
N SER A 45 -27.95 -55.18 -3.79
CA SER A 45 -27.24 -56.43 -4.10
C SER A 45 -25.73 -56.25 -4.19
N GLU A 46 -24.98 -57.34 -3.93
CA GLU A 46 -23.51 -57.35 -4.03
C GLU A 46 -23.03 -57.05 -5.46
N ASP A 47 -23.81 -57.46 -6.47
CA ASP A 47 -23.58 -57.15 -7.88
C ASP A 47 -23.71 -55.66 -8.19
N ASN A 48 -24.74 -54.98 -7.67
CA ASN A 48 -24.91 -53.53 -7.87
C ASN A 48 -23.80 -52.74 -7.16
N ARG A 49 -23.35 -53.21 -5.98
CA ARG A 49 -22.21 -52.65 -5.26
C ARG A 49 -20.90 -52.83 -6.04
N ASN A 50 -20.69 -53.99 -6.65
CA ASN A 50 -19.53 -54.24 -7.49
C ASN A 50 -19.55 -53.38 -8.77
N LYS A 51 -20.70 -53.23 -9.43
CA LYS A 51 -20.86 -52.36 -10.61
C LYS A 51 -20.57 -50.90 -10.29
N CYS A 52 -21.08 -50.39 -9.17
CA CYS A 52 -20.79 -49.03 -8.70
C CYS A 52 -19.29 -48.83 -8.43
N ARG A 53 -18.63 -49.78 -7.74
CA ARG A 53 -17.19 -49.75 -7.49
C ARG A 53 -16.35 -49.69 -8.77
N ILE A 54 -16.74 -50.45 -9.80
CA ILE A 54 -16.06 -50.43 -11.11
C ILE A 54 -16.31 -49.09 -11.82
N ALA A 55 -17.54 -48.58 -11.78
CA ALA A 55 -17.91 -47.31 -12.40
C ALA A 55 -17.28 -46.08 -11.73
N THR A 56 -16.88 -46.17 -10.45
CA THR A 56 -16.15 -45.11 -9.74
C THR A 56 -14.67 -45.06 -10.06
N ALA A 57 -14.07 -46.14 -10.57
CA ALA A 57 -12.62 -46.18 -10.84
C ALA A 57 -12.15 -45.11 -11.86
N PRO A 58 -12.82 -44.91 -13.01
CA PRO A 58 -12.46 -43.84 -13.95
C PRO A 58 -12.67 -42.43 -13.39
N LEU A 59 -13.66 -42.26 -12.48
CA LEU A 59 -13.89 -40.98 -11.81
C LEU A 59 -12.75 -40.67 -10.83
N ILE A 60 -12.31 -41.68 -10.07
CA ILE A 60 -11.15 -41.56 -9.18
C ILE A 60 -9.90 -41.21 -9.98
N GLU A 61 -9.63 -41.92 -11.08
CA GLU A 61 -8.50 -41.65 -11.97
C GLU A 61 -8.55 -40.23 -12.55
N ALA A 62 -9.73 -39.76 -12.98
CA ALA A 62 -9.90 -38.40 -13.48
C ALA A 62 -9.64 -37.34 -12.38
N VAL A 63 -10.11 -37.56 -11.15
CA VAL A 63 -9.86 -36.68 -10.00
C VAL A 63 -8.38 -36.70 -9.61
N GLU A 64 -7.72 -37.85 -9.65
CA GLU A 64 -6.28 -37.98 -9.38
C GLU A 64 -5.45 -37.24 -10.43
N ASN A 65 -5.79 -37.39 -11.72
CA ASN A 65 -5.14 -36.66 -12.80
C ASN A 65 -5.34 -35.15 -12.68
N LEU A 66 -6.56 -34.70 -12.34
CA LEU A 66 -6.83 -33.28 -12.09
C LEU A 66 -6.05 -32.75 -10.88
N THR A 67 -5.96 -33.54 -9.81
CA THR A 67 -5.21 -33.17 -8.60
C THR A 67 -3.72 -33.09 -8.88
N ALA A 68 -3.17 -34.05 -9.64
CA ALA A 68 -1.78 -34.03 -10.07
C ALA A 68 -1.48 -32.80 -10.94
N PHE A 69 -2.39 -32.46 -11.87
CA PHE A 69 -2.30 -31.25 -12.68
C PHE A 69 -2.34 -29.98 -11.83
N ALA A 70 -3.33 -29.86 -10.93
CA ALA A 70 -3.48 -28.69 -10.05
C ALA A 70 -2.35 -28.53 -9.03
N SER A 71 -1.65 -29.62 -8.70
CA SER A 71 -0.50 -29.63 -7.79
C SER A 71 0.82 -29.28 -8.50
N ASN A 72 0.81 -29.09 -9.82
CA ASN A 72 1.98 -28.63 -10.55
C ASN A 72 2.41 -27.25 -9.99
N PRO A 73 3.70 -27.04 -9.66
CA PRO A 73 4.24 -25.76 -9.21
C PRO A 73 3.92 -24.56 -10.10
N GLU A 74 3.64 -24.77 -11.39
CA GLU A 74 3.21 -23.70 -12.31
C GLU A 74 1.78 -23.19 -12.03
N PHE A 75 0.93 -24.00 -11.39
CA PHE A 75 -0.49 -23.69 -11.14
C PHE A 75 -0.83 -23.57 -9.65
N VAL A 76 0.03 -24.09 -8.76
CA VAL A 76 -0.19 -24.00 -7.32
C VAL A 76 -0.07 -22.54 -6.86
N SER A 77 -1.02 -22.08 -6.06
CA SER A 77 -0.92 -20.77 -5.42
C SER A 77 0.22 -20.80 -4.40
N ILE A 78 1.24 -19.98 -4.60
CA ILE A 78 2.32 -19.79 -3.63
C ILE A 78 1.92 -18.64 -2.70
N PRO A 79 1.69 -18.87 -1.40
CA PRO A 79 1.37 -17.81 -0.47
C PRO A 79 2.51 -16.79 -0.38
N ALA A 80 2.16 -15.50 -0.35
CA ALA A 80 3.13 -14.45 -0.10
C ALA A 80 3.79 -14.64 1.27
N GLN A 81 5.11 -14.50 1.32
CA GLN A 81 5.86 -14.50 2.57
C GLN A 81 5.80 -13.09 3.17
N ILE A 82 5.09 -12.92 4.28
CA ILE A 82 4.95 -11.64 4.97
C ILE A 82 6.06 -11.54 6.02
N SER A 83 6.84 -10.45 5.99
CA SER A 83 7.89 -10.23 6.98
C SER A 83 7.31 -9.94 8.38
N SER A 84 8.16 -9.96 9.40
CA SER A 84 7.75 -9.63 10.77
C SER A 84 7.23 -8.18 10.87
N GLU A 85 7.90 -7.27 10.16
CA GLU A 85 7.57 -5.85 10.07
C GLU A 85 6.27 -5.65 9.29
N GLY A 86 6.08 -6.40 8.19
CA GLY A 86 4.84 -6.39 7.43
C GLY A 86 3.64 -6.85 8.26
N SER A 87 3.83 -7.87 9.09
CA SER A 87 2.80 -8.37 10.01
C SER A 87 2.44 -7.32 11.07
N GLN A 88 3.44 -6.69 11.69
CA GLN A 88 3.24 -5.61 12.66
C GLN A 88 2.55 -4.39 12.03
N ALA A 89 2.84 -4.06 10.77
CA ALA A 89 2.21 -2.96 10.06
C ALA A 89 0.71 -3.22 9.80
N GLN A 90 0.31 -4.47 9.60
CA GLN A 90 -1.09 -4.86 9.35
C GLN A 90 -1.92 -5.01 10.62
N GLU A 91 -1.29 -5.29 11.76
CA GLU A 91 -1.97 -5.57 13.03
C GLU A 91 -3.06 -4.54 13.41
N PRO A 92 -2.84 -3.21 13.33
CA PRO A 92 -3.87 -2.22 13.69
C PRO A 92 -5.12 -2.30 12.80
N ILE A 93 -4.94 -2.63 11.52
CA ILE A 93 -6.03 -2.82 10.55
C ILE A 93 -6.83 -4.08 10.94
N LEU A 94 -6.14 -5.18 11.22
CA LEU A 94 -6.76 -6.46 11.59
C LEU A 94 -7.53 -6.35 12.90
N VAL A 95 -6.96 -5.73 13.93
CA VAL A 95 -7.62 -5.52 15.22
C VAL A 95 -8.88 -4.67 15.07
N SER A 96 -8.81 -3.56 14.32
CA SER A 96 -9.95 -2.69 14.08
C SER A 96 -11.06 -3.42 13.30
N ALA A 97 -10.70 -4.18 12.26
CA ALA A 97 -11.64 -4.95 11.47
C ALA A 97 -12.31 -6.09 12.27
N LYS A 98 -11.52 -6.82 13.07
CA LYS A 98 -12.04 -7.90 13.93
C LYS A 98 -13.02 -7.35 14.97
N THR A 99 -12.66 -6.27 15.66
CA THR A 99 -13.52 -5.61 16.65
C THR A 99 -14.83 -5.12 16.03
N MET A 100 -14.76 -4.56 14.82
CA MET A 100 -15.93 -4.15 14.04
C MET A 100 -16.85 -5.33 13.73
N LEU A 101 -16.31 -6.44 13.22
CA LEU A 101 -17.08 -7.64 12.86
C LEU A 101 -17.73 -8.30 14.08
N GLU A 102 -16.96 -8.46 15.16
CA GLU A 102 -17.46 -9.03 16.42
C GLU A 102 -18.59 -8.18 17.00
N SER A 103 -18.39 -6.87 17.11
CA SER A 103 -19.40 -5.94 17.61
C SER A 103 -20.65 -5.90 16.71
N SER A 104 -20.48 -6.00 15.40
CA SER A 104 -21.60 -6.08 14.45
C SER A 104 -22.41 -7.37 14.63
N SER A 105 -21.75 -8.50 14.88
CA SER A 105 -22.41 -9.77 15.19
C SER A 105 -23.27 -9.67 16.46
N TYR A 106 -22.71 -9.05 17.52
CA TYR A 106 -23.47 -8.80 18.76
C TYR A 106 -24.62 -7.82 18.54
N LEU A 107 -24.43 -6.77 17.75
CA LEU A 107 -25.47 -5.82 17.39
C LEU A 107 -26.65 -6.53 16.70
N ILE A 108 -26.38 -7.39 15.70
CA ILE A 108 -27.42 -8.15 14.99
C ILE A 108 -28.17 -9.11 15.94
N ARG A 109 -27.44 -9.81 16.82
CA ARG A 109 -28.05 -10.71 17.81
C ARG A 109 -28.96 -9.95 18.79
N THR A 110 -28.52 -8.78 19.23
CA THR A 110 -29.29 -7.90 20.12
C THR A 110 -30.53 -7.36 19.42
N ALA A 111 -30.39 -6.91 18.17
CA ALA A 111 -31.51 -6.47 17.34
C ALA A 111 -32.55 -7.59 17.12
N ARG A 112 -32.11 -8.83 16.92
CA ARG A 112 -33.00 -10.01 16.83
C ARG A 112 -33.80 -10.22 18.11
N SER A 113 -33.19 -10.04 19.28
CA SER A 113 -33.91 -10.10 20.56
C SER A 113 -34.97 -9.00 20.67
N LEU A 114 -34.63 -7.77 20.28
CA LEU A 114 -35.56 -6.63 20.27
C LEU A 114 -36.70 -6.78 19.27
N ALA A 115 -36.49 -7.47 18.16
CA ALA A 115 -37.56 -7.80 17.22
C ALA A 115 -38.63 -8.71 17.86
N ILE A 116 -38.24 -9.56 18.81
CA ILE A 116 -39.15 -10.41 19.59
C ILE A 116 -39.77 -9.63 20.75
N ASN A 117 -38.98 -8.81 21.45
CA ASN A 117 -39.42 -7.99 22.58
C ASN A 117 -38.96 -6.52 22.46
N PRO A 118 -39.72 -5.65 21.77
CA PRO A 118 -39.28 -4.29 21.47
C PRO A 118 -39.36 -3.33 22.67
N LYS A 119 -40.00 -3.74 23.78
CA LYS A 119 -40.23 -2.87 24.95
C LYS A 119 -39.19 -3.06 26.05
N ASP A 120 -38.08 -3.75 25.80
CA ASP A 120 -37.05 -4.05 26.81
C ASP A 120 -35.92 -2.99 26.83
N PRO A 121 -35.92 -2.03 27.79
CA PRO A 121 -34.95 -0.93 27.80
C PRO A 121 -33.49 -1.36 28.01
N PRO A 122 -33.17 -2.36 28.86
CA PRO A 122 -31.81 -2.90 28.97
C PRO A 122 -31.24 -3.38 27.63
N THR A 123 -32.00 -4.15 26.85
CA THR A 123 -31.53 -4.64 25.54
C THR A 123 -31.32 -3.50 24.53
N TRP A 124 -32.13 -2.44 24.57
CA TRP A 124 -31.87 -1.22 23.80
C TRP A 124 -30.56 -0.52 24.18
N SER A 125 -30.24 -0.46 25.48
CA SER A 125 -28.96 0.10 25.95
C SER A 125 -27.77 -0.72 25.46
N VAL A 126 -27.85 -2.06 25.50
CA VAL A 126 -26.83 -2.96 24.95
C VAL A 126 -26.67 -2.77 23.44
N LEU A 127 -27.77 -2.63 22.70
CA LEU A 127 -27.74 -2.35 21.25
C LEU A 127 -26.99 -1.05 20.95
N ALA A 128 -27.28 0.02 21.70
CA ALA A 128 -26.60 1.31 21.56
C ALA A 128 -25.10 1.17 21.84
N GLY A 129 -24.71 0.42 22.87
CA GLY A 129 -23.32 0.11 23.17
C GLY A 129 -22.60 -0.56 22.00
N HIS A 130 -23.16 -1.64 21.45
CA HIS A 130 -22.58 -2.30 20.27
C HIS A 130 -22.52 -1.37 19.06
N SER A 131 -23.54 -0.54 18.85
CA SER A 131 -23.55 0.45 17.76
C SER A 131 -22.43 1.49 17.89
N HIS A 132 -22.13 1.94 19.11
CA HIS A 132 -20.99 2.83 19.36
C HIS A 132 -19.67 2.13 19.07
N THR A 133 -19.46 0.91 19.58
CA THR A 133 -18.23 0.15 19.32
C THR A 133 -18.01 -0.10 17.82
N VAL A 134 -19.07 -0.43 17.06
CA VAL A 134 -18.98 -0.57 15.60
C VAL A 134 -18.54 0.75 14.96
N SER A 135 -19.14 1.86 15.35
CA SER A 135 -18.83 3.18 14.81
C SER A 135 -17.38 3.60 15.08
N ASP A 136 -16.88 3.36 16.29
CA ASP A 136 -15.50 3.68 16.67
C ASP A 136 -14.50 2.74 16.00
N SER A 137 -14.84 1.46 15.86
CA SER A 137 -14.01 0.49 15.12
C SER A 137 -13.90 0.86 13.64
N ILE A 138 -14.97 1.38 13.03
CA ILE A 138 -14.93 1.89 11.65
C ILE A 138 -13.99 3.08 11.53
N LYS A 139 -14.06 4.06 12.46
CA LYS A 139 -13.14 5.21 12.48
C LYS A 139 -11.69 4.74 12.62
N SER A 140 -11.44 3.84 13.58
CA SER A 140 -10.11 3.26 13.81
C SER A 140 -9.58 2.52 12.58
N LEU A 141 -10.46 1.76 11.89
CA LEU A 141 -10.11 1.05 10.67
C LEU A 141 -9.73 2.02 9.54
N ILE A 142 -10.53 3.08 9.34
CA ILE A 142 -10.24 4.11 8.32
C ILE A 142 -8.89 4.79 8.59
N THR A 143 -8.64 5.17 9.85
CA THR A 143 -7.37 5.78 10.27
C THR A 143 -6.21 4.81 10.05
N SER A 144 -6.35 3.56 10.51
CA SER A 144 -5.30 2.54 10.38
C SER A 144 -4.95 2.24 8.91
N ILE A 145 -5.94 2.15 8.03
CA ILE A 145 -5.71 1.96 6.59
C ILE A 145 -4.96 3.15 5.99
N ARG A 146 -5.32 4.37 6.39
CA ARG A 146 -4.64 5.59 5.92
C ARG A 146 -3.20 5.63 6.41
N ASP A 147 -2.97 5.45 7.70
CA ASP A 147 -1.66 5.59 8.33
C ASP A 147 -0.68 4.47 7.91
N LYS A 148 -1.22 3.34 7.48
CA LYS A 148 -0.45 2.19 6.97
C LYS A 148 -0.49 2.08 5.44
N ALA A 149 -0.93 3.13 4.75
CA ALA A 149 -0.88 3.17 3.29
C ALA A 149 0.59 3.19 2.79
N PRO A 150 0.84 2.69 1.56
CA PRO A 150 2.18 2.72 0.96
C PRO A 150 2.78 4.13 0.98
N GLY A 151 4.05 4.23 1.39
CA GLY A 151 4.80 5.48 1.46
C GLY A 151 4.63 6.31 2.73
N GLN A 152 3.61 6.06 3.57
CA GLN A 152 3.41 6.83 4.81
C GLN A 152 4.56 6.65 5.80
N ARG A 153 4.98 5.40 6.01
CA ARG A 153 6.08 5.07 6.92
C ARG A 153 7.40 5.66 6.43
N GLU A 154 7.66 5.57 5.13
CA GLU A 154 8.84 6.15 4.51
C GLU A 154 8.84 7.68 4.62
N CYS A 155 7.68 8.34 4.47
CA CYS A 155 7.54 9.77 4.76
C CYS A 155 7.91 10.10 6.21
N ASP A 156 7.44 9.34 7.19
CA ASP A 156 7.79 9.55 8.61
C ASP A 156 9.29 9.46 8.86
N PHE A 157 9.95 8.41 8.34
CA PHE A 157 11.39 8.27 8.46
C PHE A 157 12.17 9.39 7.76
N SER A 158 11.72 9.81 6.57
CA SER A 158 12.33 10.93 5.85
C SER A 158 12.18 12.25 6.59
N ILE A 159 11.01 12.51 7.20
CA ILE A 159 10.73 13.69 8.03
C ILE A 159 11.68 13.71 9.24
N ASP A 160 11.80 12.60 9.96
CA ASP A 160 12.71 12.49 11.11
C ASP A 160 14.18 12.71 10.72
N SER A 161 14.58 12.19 9.56
CA SER A 161 15.94 12.34 9.02
C SER A 161 16.25 13.80 8.66
N ILE A 162 15.33 14.49 8.00
CA ILE A 162 15.51 15.93 7.68
C ILE A 162 15.48 16.77 8.96
N ASN A 163 14.61 16.48 9.93
CA ASN A 163 14.60 17.16 11.23
C ASN A 163 15.94 17.03 11.97
N ARG A 164 16.61 15.87 11.84
CA ARG A 164 17.96 15.69 12.37
C ARG A 164 18.97 16.58 11.64
N CYS A 165 18.94 16.59 10.30
CA CYS A 165 19.80 17.46 9.49
C CYS A 165 19.62 18.95 9.82
N ILE A 166 18.38 19.40 10.07
CA ILE A 166 18.08 20.77 10.51
C ILE A 166 18.75 21.07 11.85
N ARG A 167 18.69 20.15 12.82
CA ARG A 167 19.40 20.33 14.10
C ARG A 167 20.91 20.41 13.91
N ASP A 168 21.47 19.58 13.03
CA ASP A 168 22.92 19.54 12.78
C ASP A 168 23.41 20.87 12.15
N ILE A 169 22.68 21.44 11.19
CA ILE A 169 23.03 22.74 10.60
C ILE A 169 22.81 23.91 11.59
N GLU A 170 21.83 23.82 12.48
CA GLU A 170 21.64 24.80 13.56
C GLU A 170 22.79 24.79 14.57
N GLN A 171 23.30 23.60 14.93
CA GLN A 171 24.48 23.49 15.78
C GLN A 171 25.72 24.08 15.10
N ALA A 172 25.90 23.82 13.80
CA ALA A 172 27.00 24.44 13.05
C ALA A 172 26.86 25.97 12.97
N SER A 173 25.63 26.48 12.81
CA SER A 173 25.33 27.92 12.83
C SER A 173 25.66 28.55 14.18
N LEU A 174 25.28 27.89 15.28
CA LEU A 174 25.64 28.36 16.63
C LEU A 174 27.16 28.38 16.83
N ALA A 175 27.86 27.33 16.39
CA ALA A 175 29.32 27.26 16.47
C ALA A 175 30.02 28.32 15.61
N ALA A 176 29.46 28.65 14.44
CA ALA A 176 29.97 29.73 13.59
C ALA A 176 29.82 31.10 14.28
N VAL A 177 28.65 31.36 14.90
CA VAL A 177 28.40 32.59 15.68
C VAL A 177 29.36 32.72 16.86
N SER A 178 29.67 31.62 17.56
CA SER A 178 30.66 31.61 18.66
C SER A 178 32.11 31.54 18.20
N GLN A 179 32.39 31.61 16.88
CA GLN A 179 33.73 31.48 16.30
C GLN A 179 34.46 30.20 16.73
N SER A 180 33.69 29.13 16.99
CA SER A 180 34.19 27.82 17.44
C SER A 180 33.91 26.71 16.44
N LEU A 181 33.45 27.06 15.23
CA LEU A 181 33.26 26.09 14.15
C LEU A 181 34.64 25.60 13.68
N ALA A 182 34.93 24.31 13.91
CA ALA A 182 36.20 23.72 13.55
C ALA A 182 36.39 23.70 12.02
N THR A 183 37.57 24.13 11.57
CA THR A 183 37.96 24.07 10.16
C THR A 183 38.10 22.61 9.72
N ARG A 184 37.55 22.30 8.55
CA ARG A 184 37.58 20.94 8.02
C ARG A 184 38.77 20.70 7.09
N ASP A 185 39.93 20.32 7.62
CA ASP A 185 41.20 20.30 6.86
C ASP A 185 41.45 19.04 6.01
N ASP A 186 40.63 18.01 6.14
CA ASP A 186 40.73 16.74 5.39
C ASP A 186 40.36 16.84 3.90
N ILE A 187 39.74 17.94 3.48
CA ILE A 187 39.16 18.12 2.13
C ILE A 187 39.32 19.56 1.63
N SER A 188 39.44 19.74 0.31
CA SER A 188 39.53 21.06 -0.31
C SER A 188 38.18 21.78 -0.37
N VAL A 189 38.20 23.12 -0.47
CA VAL A 189 36.96 23.92 -0.63
C VAL A 189 36.29 23.56 -1.95
N GLU A 190 37.07 23.37 -3.01
CA GLU A 190 36.58 23.08 -4.36
C GLU A 190 35.82 21.75 -4.38
N ALA A 191 36.35 20.72 -3.73
CA ALA A 191 35.67 19.42 -3.64
C ALA A 191 34.38 19.49 -2.82
N LEU A 192 34.37 20.27 -1.72
CA LEU A 192 33.16 20.51 -0.93
C LEU A 192 32.09 21.29 -1.72
N GLN A 193 32.49 22.29 -2.51
CA GLN A 193 31.59 23.06 -3.36
C GLN A 193 31.01 22.23 -4.50
N GLU A 194 31.82 21.37 -5.11
CA GLU A 194 31.37 20.42 -6.14
C GLU A 194 30.36 19.42 -5.55
N GLN A 195 30.66 18.85 -4.37
CA GLN A 195 29.74 17.97 -3.65
C GLN A 195 28.42 18.68 -3.32
N LEU A 196 28.48 19.90 -2.78
CA LEU A 196 27.30 20.69 -2.44
C LEU A 196 26.45 20.97 -3.68
N THR A 197 27.08 21.37 -4.78
CA THR A 197 26.39 21.66 -6.05
C THR A 197 25.72 20.42 -6.61
N SER A 198 26.43 19.29 -6.65
CA SER A 198 25.90 18.02 -7.13
C SER A 198 24.70 17.55 -6.31
N VAL A 199 24.79 17.61 -4.97
CA VAL A 199 23.70 17.19 -4.09
C VAL A 199 22.46 18.09 -4.25
N VAL A 200 22.65 19.41 -4.39
CA VAL A 200 21.52 20.33 -4.63
C VAL A 200 20.84 20.05 -5.98
N GLN A 201 21.59 19.69 -7.02
CA GLN A 201 21.02 19.30 -8.32
C GLN A 201 20.16 18.03 -8.20
N GLU A 202 20.67 17.01 -7.50
CA GLU A 202 19.93 15.77 -7.25
C GLU A 202 18.63 16.00 -6.46
N ILE A 203 18.67 16.86 -5.44
CA ILE A 203 17.48 17.31 -4.70
C ILE A 203 16.49 17.96 -5.66
N GLY A 204 16.96 18.88 -6.52
CA GLY A 204 16.14 19.55 -7.52
C GLY A 204 15.45 18.59 -8.49
N HIS A 205 16.16 17.57 -8.96
CA HIS A 205 15.63 16.54 -9.86
C HIS A 205 14.52 15.68 -9.24
N LEU A 206 14.45 15.59 -7.90
CA LEU A 206 13.43 14.80 -7.20
C LEU A 206 12.14 15.55 -6.87
N ILE A 207 12.12 16.88 -6.98
CA ILE A 207 10.95 17.69 -6.62
C ILE A 207 9.71 17.28 -7.45
N ASP A 208 9.81 17.31 -8.78
CA ASP A 208 8.69 16.97 -9.67
C ASP A 208 8.23 15.50 -9.57
N PRO A 209 9.14 14.51 -9.52
CA PRO A 209 8.78 13.12 -9.24
C PRO A 209 8.03 12.95 -7.92
N ILE A 210 8.46 13.60 -6.85
CA ILE A 210 7.77 13.53 -5.54
C ILE A 210 6.40 14.17 -5.62
N ALA A 211 6.30 15.36 -6.23
CA ALA A 211 5.03 16.04 -6.40
C ALA A 211 4.04 15.21 -7.21
N THR A 212 4.51 14.47 -8.22
CA THR A 212 3.69 13.57 -9.04
C THR A 212 3.26 12.34 -8.23
N ALA A 213 4.19 11.71 -7.53
CA ALA A 213 3.88 10.53 -6.71
C ALA A 213 2.91 10.86 -5.58
N ALA A 214 3.08 12.01 -4.92
CA ALA A 214 2.18 12.50 -3.88
C ALA A 214 0.74 12.72 -4.36
N ARG A 215 0.54 12.99 -5.66
CA ARG A 215 -0.77 13.26 -6.27
C ARG A 215 -1.50 12.01 -6.76
N GLY A 216 -0.80 10.91 -7.04
CA GLY A 216 -1.46 9.74 -7.62
C GLY A 216 -0.71 8.41 -7.63
N GLU A 217 0.54 8.36 -7.17
CA GLU A 217 1.38 7.14 -7.24
C GLU A 217 1.87 6.74 -5.85
N ALA A 218 0.95 6.32 -4.98
CA ALA A 218 1.25 5.96 -3.59
C ALA A 218 2.39 4.93 -3.48
N ALA A 219 2.47 3.98 -4.42
CA ALA A 219 3.52 2.96 -4.47
C ALA A 219 4.93 3.53 -4.73
N GLN A 220 5.04 4.68 -5.43
CA GLN A 220 6.32 5.31 -5.75
C GLN A 220 6.72 6.38 -4.73
N LEU A 221 5.75 6.92 -3.99
CA LEU A 221 5.98 8.01 -3.04
C LEU A 221 7.08 7.67 -2.03
N GLY A 222 6.97 6.51 -1.38
CA GLY A 222 7.93 6.09 -0.35
C GLY A 222 9.38 6.01 -0.84
N HIS A 223 9.59 5.50 -2.05
CA HIS A 223 10.93 5.41 -2.64
C HIS A 223 11.51 6.80 -2.92
N LYS A 224 10.71 7.70 -3.50
CA LYS A 224 11.14 9.05 -3.88
C LYS A 224 11.45 9.92 -2.65
N VAL A 225 10.63 9.88 -1.60
CA VAL A 225 10.89 10.63 -0.35
C VAL A 225 12.09 10.09 0.43
N THR A 226 12.34 8.78 0.36
CA THR A 226 13.53 8.17 0.99
C THR A 226 14.79 8.62 0.26
N GLN A 227 14.76 8.63 -1.09
CA GLN A 227 15.87 9.12 -1.90
C GLN A 227 16.17 10.60 -1.63
N LEU A 228 15.14 11.45 -1.56
CA LEU A 228 15.31 12.86 -1.21
C LEU A 228 16.00 13.04 0.15
N ALA A 229 15.52 12.34 1.19
CA ALA A 229 16.09 12.46 2.53
C ALA A 229 17.55 12.00 2.59
N SER A 230 17.94 11.00 1.79
CA SER A 230 19.33 10.52 1.75
C SER A 230 20.34 11.56 1.26
N TYR A 231 19.89 12.56 0.50
CA TYR A 231 20.75 13.65 0.02
C TYR A 231 20.99 14.74 1.08
N PHE A 232 20.19 14.81 2.14
CA PHE A 232 20.35 15.88 3.14
C PHE A 232 21.56 15.70 4.05
N GLU A 233 21.93 14.47 4.43
CA GLU A 233 23.15 14.23 5.22
C GLU A 233 24.42 14.71 4.51
N PRO A 234 24.71 14.31 3.24
CA PRO A 234 25.87 14.84 2.53
C PRO A 234 25.76 16.34 2.22
N LEU A 235 24.55 16.88 2.03
CA LEU A 235 24.34 18.33 1.89
C LEU A 235 24.81 19.08 3.14
N ILE A 236 24.35 18.67 4.34
CA ILE A 236 24.73 19.33 5.58
C ILE A 236 26.24 19.23 5.81
N LEU A 237 26.83 18.04 5.62
CA LEU A 237 28.27 17.84 5.80
C LEU A 237 29.11 18.71 4.84
N ALA A 238 28.68 18.85 3.58
CA ALA A 238 29.34 19.70 2.61
C ALA A 238 29.18 21.18 2.97
N ALA A 239 27.96 21.62 3.30
CA ALA A 239 27.67 23.02 3.66
C ALA A 239 28.44 23.49 4.90
N VAL A 240 28.47 22.66 5.95
CA VAL A 240 29.26 22.94 7.16
C VAL A 240 30.75 22.97 6.83
N GLY A 241 31.23 22.05 5.98
CA GLY A 241 32.61 22.04 5.51
C GLY A 241 32.99 23.33 4.77
N VAL A 242 32.16 23.78 3.82
CA VAL A 242 32.34 25.05 3.10
C VAL A 242 32.35 26.21 4.08
N ALA A 243 31.34 26.31 4.95
CA ALA A 243 31.21 27.36 5.94
C ALA A 243 32.42 27.44 6.88
N SER A 244 32.99 26.30 7.28
CA SER A 244 34.18 26.26 8.14
C SER A 244 35.44 26.88 7.52
N LYS A 245 35.50 26.96 6.18
CA LYS A 245 36.65 27.50 5.45
C LYS A 245 36.44 28.92 4.93
N ILE A 246 35.25 29.48 5.10
CA ILE A 246 34.95 30.87 4.71
C ILE A 246 35.47 31.82 5.80
N LEU A 247 36.31 32.78 5.40
CA LEU A 247 36.83 33.84 6.29
C LEU A 247 35.82 34.97 6.52
N ASP A 248 34.99 35.27 5.53
CA ASP A 248 33.98 36.31 5.62
C ASP A 248 32.76 35.81 6.41
N HIS A 249 32.57 36.33 7.61
CA HIS A 249 31.50 35.86 8.51
C HIS A 249 30.09 36.01 7.89
N GLN A 250 29.86 37.04 7.08
CA GLN A 250 28.56 37.24 6.43
C GLN A 250 28.30 36.14 5.39
N GLN A 251 29.28 35.79 4.55
CA GLN A 251 29.19 34.68 3.60
C GLN A 251 29.10 33.32 4.30
N GLN A 252 29.84 33.13 5.41
CA GLN A 252 29.79 31.91 6.21
C GLN A 252 28.36 31.65 6.71
N MET A 253 27.73 32.66 7.32
CA MET A 253 26.35 32.55 7.81
C MET A 253 25.34 32.38 6.66
N THR A 254 25.57 33.07 5.53
CA THR A 254 24.69 32.94 4.35
C THR A 254 24.59 31.49 3.85
N VAL A 255 25.72 30.76 3.78
CA VAL A 255 25.72 29.36 3.34
C VAL A 255 24.93 28.47 4.30
N LEU A 256 25.12 28.66 5.61
CA LEU A 256 24.43 27.88 6.64
C LEU A 256 22.92 28.16 6.64
N ASP A 257 22.53 29.44 6.57
CA ASP A 257 21.12 29.87 6.56
C ASP A 257 20.38 29.39 5.29
N GLN A 258 21.01 29.46 4.13
CA GLN A 258 20.43 28.98 2.87
C GLN A 258 20.26 27.46 2.89
N THR A 259 21.25 26.73 3.42
CA THR A 259 21.18 25.26 3.56
C THR A 259 20.06 24.86 4.52
N LYS A 260 19.93 25.57 5.64
CA LYS A 260 18.81 25.39 6.58
C LYS A 260 17.47 25.66 5.91
N THR A 261 17.34 26.77 5.18
CA THR A 261 16.11 27.13 4.46
C THR A 261 15.71 26.05 3.44
N LEU A 262 16.68 25.47 2.74
CA LEU A 262 16.45 24.36 1.82
C LEU A 262 15.93 23.11 2.56
N ALA A 263 16.52 22.76 3.70
CA ALA A 263 16.07 21.64 4.53
C ALA A 263 14.66 21.85 5.09
N GLU A 264 14.34 23.04 5.58
CA GLU A 264 12.99 23.40 6.05
C GLU A 264 11.96 23.35 4.92
N SER A 265 12.33 23.82 3.72
CA SER A 265 11.46 23.76 2.54
C SER A 265 11.19 22.32 2.10
N ALA A 266 12.21 21.47 2.10
CA ALA A 266 12.04 20.04 1.82
C ALA A 266 11.20 19.35 2.89
N LEU A 267 11.36 19.71 4.16
CA LEU A 267 10.52 19.21 5.25
C LEU A 267 9.03 19.54 5.04
N GLN A 268 8.71 20.79 4.67
CA GLN A 268 7.34 21.18 4.33
C GLN A 268 6.80 20.41 3.13
N MET A 269 7.64 20.20 2.10
CA MET A 269 7.28 19.38 0.95
C MET A 269 6.99 17.93 1.35
N LEU A 270 7.76 17.34 2.27
CA LEU A 270 7.51 15.99 2.78
C LEU A 270 6.20 15.89 3.55
N TYR A 271 5.86 16.89 4.38
CA TYR A 271 4.56 16.94 5.05
C TYR A 271 3.41 16.99 4.04
N ALA A 272 3.49 17.86 3.04
CA ALA A 272 2.49 17.96 1.98
C ALA A 272 2.41 16.66 1.15
N ALA A 273 3.55 16.03 0.86
CA ALA A 273 3.60 14.76 0.13
C ALA A 273 2.97 13.62 0.93
N LYS A 274 3.21 13.57 2.24
CA LYS A 274 2.59 12.62 3.18
C LYS A 274 1.08 12.80 3.25
N GLU A 275 0.60 14.03 3.35
CA GLU A 275 -0.83 14.35 3.35
C GLU A 275 -1.51 13.97 2.02
N GLY A 276 -0.82 14.20 0.90
CA GLY A 276 -1.26 13.78 -0.43
C GLY A 276 -1.35 12.26 -0.55
N GLY A 277 -0.34 11.54 -0.04
CA GLY A 277 -0.32 10.09 0.10
C GLY A 277 -0.51 9.31 -1.21
N GLY A 278 -0.32 9.95 -2.36
CA GLY A 278 -0.61 9.37 -3.67
C GLY A 278 -2.09 9.15 -3.94
N ASN A 279 -2.98 9.91 -3.28
CA ASN A 279 -4.43 9.75 -3.40
C ASN A 279 -5.01 10.67 -4.51
N PRO A 280 -5.43 10.12 -5.66
CA PRO A 280 -5.95 10.93 -6.77
C PRO A 280 -7.26 11.68 -6.43
N LYS A 281 -7.98 11.26 -5.37
CA LYS A 281 -9.24 11.89 -4.95
C LYS A 281 -9.05 13.14 -4.08
N VAL A 282 -7.88 13.33 -3.47
CA VAL A 282 -7.58 14.55 -2.69
C VAL A 282 -7.52 15.77 -3.61
N GLN A 283 -6.99 15.60 -4.82
CA GLN A 283 -6.91 16.65 -5.83
C GLN A 283 -8.30 17.11 -6.34
N LEU A 284 -9.23 16.17 -6.50
CA LEU A 284 -10.63 16.48 -6.87
C LEU A 284 -11.34 17.31 -5.80
N ARG A 285 -11.00 17.17 -4.52
CA ARG A 285 -11.58 18.00 -3.45
C ARG A 285 -10.98 19.41 -3.41
N MET A 286 -9.68 19.56 -3.62
CA MET A 286 -8.97 20.85 -3.66
C MET A 286 -9.42 21.72 -4.85
N LEU A 287 -9.63 21.12 -6.02
CA LEU A 287 -10.16 21.84 -7.19
C LEU A 287 -11.63 22.26 -7.01
N ARG A 288 -12.42 21.45 -6.31
CA ARG A 288 -13.84 21.76 -6.05
C ARG A 288 -14.03 22.88 -5.03
N THR A 289 -13.12 23.06 -4.09
CA THR A 289 -13.15 24.19 -3.15
C THR A 289 -12.69 25.50 -3.80
N HIS A 290 -11.82 25.46 -4.82
CA HIS A 290 -11.39 26.65 -5.55
C HIS A 290 -12.38 27.13 -6.62
N LEU A 291 -13.22 26.23 -7.15
CA LEU A 291 -14.28 26.57 -8.12
C LEU A 291 -15.65 26.86 -7.45
N GLY A 292 -15.69 26.89 -6.11
CA GLY A 292 -16.89 27.12 -5.31
C GLY A 292 -16.98 28.51 -4.66
N HIS A 293 -16.15 29.46 -5.10
CA HIS A 293 -16.19 30.87 -4.72
C HIS A 293 -16.39 31.77 -5.94
#